data_AF-A0A7J7N8X8-F1
#
_entry.id   AF-A0A7J7N8X8-F1
#
_cell.length_a   1.000
_cell.length_b   1.000
_cell.length_c   1.000
_cell.angle_alpha   90.00
_cell.angle_beta   90.00
_cell.angle_gamma   90.00
#
_symmetry.space_group_name_H-M   'P 1'
#
loop_
_entity.id
_entity.type
_entity.pdbx_description
1 polymer ?
#
loop_
_entity_poly.entity_id
_entity_poly.type
_entity_poly.pdbx_seq_one_letter_code
_entity_poly.pdbx_strand_id
1 'polypeptide(L)'
;MTSFGIQRLRCRALYHALRFSTPIEDLGKKLVERLRSRGGKYIALHLRYEKDMLSFTGCTYGLTDAEAEELRIMSTPQDIIATPGELKGLANHASQTAALDYIIPVESDVFVSSYSGNMARAVEGHRRFLGHRKTITPDRYFSSCLILK
;
A
#
# COMPACT_ATOMS: atom_id res chain seq x y z
N MET A 1 6.54 -13.24 27.82
CA MET A 1 7.25 -13.40 26.52
C MET A 1 6.56 -14.50 25.73
N THR A 2 5.92 -14.18 24.59
CA THR A 2 5.30 -15.22 23.76
C THR A 2 6.41 -15.86 22.90
N SER A 3 6.57 -17.19 22.98
CA SER A 3 7.53 -17.94 22.19
C SER A 3 7.42 -17.56 20.70
N PHE A 4 8.55 -17.31 20.03
CA PHE A 4 8.62 -16.99 18.59
C PHE A 4 7.79 -17.97 17.73
N GLY A 5 7.69 -19.24 18.13
CA GLY A 5 6.87 -20.25 17.46
C GLY A 5 5.36 -19.97 17.53
N ILE A 6 4.86 -19.51 18.68
CA ILE A 6 3.44 -19.17 18.87
C ILE A 6 3.06 -17.93 18.04
N GLN A 7 3.92 -16.90 18.01
CA GLN A 7 3.62 -15.71 17.22
C GLN A 7 3.62 -16.01 15.72
N ARG A 8 4.56 -16.83 15.25
CA ARG A 8 4.56 -17.30 13.85
C ARG A 8 3.30 -18.07 13.50
N LEU A 9 2.83 -18.95 14.38
CA LEU A 9 1.59 -19.70 14.19
C LEU A 9 0.37 -18.76 14.15
N ARG A 10 0.29 -17.80 15.07
CA ARG A 10 -0.77 -16.78 15.08
C ARG A 10 -0.82 -15.98 13.79
N CYS A 11 0.32 -15.52 13.29
CA CYS A 11 0.38 -14.81 12.01
C CYS A 11 -0.12 -15.68 10.84
N ARG A 12 0.31 -16.95 10.75
CA ARG A 12 -0.16 -17.86 9.70
C ARG A 12 -1.66 -18.10 9.78
N ALA A 13 -2.18 -18.42 10.97
CA ALA A 13 -3.60 -18.65 11.18
C ALA A 13 -4.43 -17.40 10.83
N LEU A 14 -3.96 -16.22 11.24
CA LEU A 14 -4.63 -14.95 10.95
C LEU A 14 -4.66 -14.63 9.45
N TYR A 15 -3.54 -14.76 8.74
CA TYR A 15 -3.53 -14.49 7.29
C TYR A 15 -4.28 -15.54 6.47
N HIS A 16 -4.34 -16.79 6.91
CA HIS A 16 -5.22 -17.79 6.30
C HIS A 16 -6.71 -17.48 6.51
N ALA A 17 -7.08 -16.93 7.68
CA ALA A 17 -8.47 -16.61 8.01
C ALA A 17 -8.91 -15.24 7.50
N LEU A 18 -7.97 -14.32 7.21
CA LEU A 18 -8.27 -12.98 6.73
C LEU A 18 -8.90 -13.04 5.35
N ARG A 19 -10.20 -12.74 5.28
CA ARG A 19 -10.96 -12.65 4.05
C ARG A 19 -11.78 -11.37 4.03
N PHE A 20 -11.83 -10.72 2.89
CA PHE A 20 -12.73 -9.58 2.69
C PHE A 20 -14.06 -10.06 2.14
N SER A 21 -15.07 -9.21 2.15
CA SER A 21 -16.34 -9.55 1.49
C SER A 21 -16.10 -9.79 0.00
N THR A 22 -16.92 -10.66 -0.59
CA THR A 22 -16.82 -11.02 -2.02
C THR A 22 -16.77 -9.79 -2.95
N PRO A 23 -17.60 -8.74 -2.76
CA PRO A 23 -17.52 -7.54 -3.62
C PRO A 23 -16.16 -6.83 -3.55
N ILE A 24 -15.53 -6.80 -2.38
CA ILE A 24 -14.22 -6.16 -2.18
C ILE A 24 -13.11 -7.01 -2.80
N GLU A 25 -13.14 -8.33 -2.58
CA GLU A 25 -12.14 -9.22 -3.18
C GLU A 25 -12.22 -9.20 -4.71
N ASP A 26 -13.42 -9.21 -5.28
CA ASP A 26 -13.64 -9.20 -6.72
C ASP A 26 -13.18 -7.88 -7.34
N LEU A 27 -13.49 -6.74 -6.70
CA LEU A 27 -12.98 -5.45 -7.16
C LEU A 27 -11.45 -5.39 -7.02
N GLY A 28 -10.90 -5.82 -5.88
CA GLY A 28 -9.46 -5.86 -5.66
C GLY A 28 -8.73 -6.67 -6.73
N LYS A 29 -9.21 -7.87 -7.06
CA LYS A 29 -8.67 -8.70 -8.15
C LYS A 29 -8.76 -7.98 -9.50
N LYS A 30 -9.92 -7.40 -9.82
CA LYS A 30 -10.13 -6.66 -11.07
C LYS A 30 -9.12 -5.52 -11.23
N LEU A 31 -8.82 -4.79 -10.15
CA LEU A 31 -7.83 -3.71 -10.16
C LEU A 31 -6.40 -4.24 -10.31
N VAL A 32 -6.05 -5.33 -9.62
CA VAL A 32 -4.74 -5.99 -9.76
C VAL A 32 -4.52 -6.51 -11.19
N GLU A 33 -5.52 -7.15 -11.79
CA GLU A 33 -5.47 -7.61 -13.17
C GLU A 33 -5.30 -6.45 -14.15
N ARG A 34 -6.02 -5.34 -13.93
CA ARG A 34 -5.90 -4.12 -14.72
C ARG A 34 -4.51 -3.47 -14.62
N LEU A 35 -3.86 -3.54 -13.46
CA LEU A 35 -2.48 -3.10 -13.29
C LEU A 35 -1.49 -4.02 -14.00
N ARG A 36 -1.67 -5.34 -13.86
CA ARG A 36 -0.83 -6.34 -14.52
C ARG A 36 -0.97 -6.31 -16.04
N SER A 37 -2.14 -6.01 -16.59
CA SER A 37 -2.33 -5.94 -18.04
C SER A 37 -1.59 -4.76 -18.70
N ARG A 38 -1.28 -3.69 -17.95
CA ARG A 38 -0.56 -2.53 -18.47
C ARG A 38 0.95 -2.73 -18.62
N GLY A 39 1.55 -3.59 -17.80
CA GLY A 39 3.02 -3.73 -17.77
C GLY A 39 3.56 -5.02 -17.16
N GLY A 40 2.71 -6.01 -16.88
CA GLY A 40 3.04 -7.31 -16.28
C GLY A 40 3.39 -7.27 -14.79
N LYS A 41 4.13 -6.24 -14.38
CA LYS A 41 4.57 -5.98 -13.02
C LYS A 41 4.21 -4.57 -12.58
N TYR A 42 4.00 -4.38 -11.28
CA TYR A 42 3.76 -3.07 -10.71
C TYR A 42 4.33 -2.93 -9.30
N ILE A 43 4.62 -1.69 -8.94
CA ILE A 43 5.07 -1.29 -7.61
C ILE A 43 3.87 -0.63 -6.91
N ALA A 44 3.61 -1.02 -5.67
CA ALA A 44 2.61 -0.36 -4.84
C ALA A 44 3.31 0.56 -3.84
N LEU A 45 2.92 1.83 -3.82
CA LEU A 45 3.45 2.85 -2.94
C LEU A 45 2.39 3.25 -1.91
N HIS A 46 2.67 3.06 -0.62
CA HIS A 46 1.81 3.49 0.47
C HIS A 46 2.43 4.69 1.17
N LEU A 47 1.93 5.88 0.81
CA LEU A 47 2.33 7.16 1.38
C LEU A 47 1.40 7.54 2.53
N ARG A 48 1.94 7.71 3.74
CA ARG A 48 1.24 8.36 4.84
C ARG A 48 1.67 9.82 4.92
N TYR A 49 0.79 10.73 4.54
CA TYR A 49 1.03 12.18 4.59
C TYR A 49 0.43 12.73 5.89
N GLU A 50 1.24 12.81 6.95
CA GLU A 50 0.81 13.47 8.21
C GLU A 50 1.73 14.64 8.54
N LYS A 51 1.17 15.69 9.15
CA LYS A 51 1.88 16.95 9.46
C LYS A 51 3.08 16.76 10.37
N ASP A 52 3.06 15.71 11.20
CA ASP A 52 4.20 15.27 12.02
C ASP A 52 5.31 14.66 11.16
N MET A 53 4.97 13.87 10.12
CA MET A 53 5.97 13.43 9.13
C MET A 53 6.62 14.63 8.43
N LEU A 54 5.89 15.72 8.18
CA LEU A 54 6.44 16.94 7.57
C LEU A 54 7.40 17.69 8.51
N SER A 55 7.03 17.83 9.78
CA SER A 55 7.75 18.65 10.76
C SER A 55 9.08 18.04 11.22
N PHE A 56 9.27 16.72 11.12
CA PHE A 56 10.51 16.04 11.55
C PHE A 56 11.69 16.16 10.57
N THR A 57 11.49 16.73 9.38
CA THR A 57 12.39 16.45 8.24
C THR A 57 13.40 17.55 7.99
N GLY A 58 13.14 18.78 8.44
CA GLY A 58 14.02 19.91 8.16
C GLY A 58 14.27 20.15 6.67
N CYS A 59 13.50 19.52 5.77
CA CYS A 59 13.66 19.64 4.33
C CYS A 59 13.13 20.99 3.86
N THR A 60 14.03 21.84 3.36
CA THR A 60 13.67 23.08 2.65
C THR A 60 13.61 22.81 1.13
N TYR A 61 12.40 22.52 0.62
CA TYR A 61 11.92 22.61 -0.79
C TYR A 61 12.61 21.82 -1.94
N GLY A 62 11.81 21.24 -2.87
CA GLY A 62 12.07 21.24 -4.33
C GLY A 62 12.02 19.91 -5.12
N LEU A 63 10.84 19.48 -5.61
CA LEU A 63 10.65 18.66 -6.82
C LEU A 63 10.51 19.63 -7.99
N THR A 64 11.02 19.22 -9.15
CA THR A 64 10.63 19.82 -10.43
C THR A 64 9.24 19.32 -10.85
N ASP A 65 8.52 20.07 -11.69
CA ASP A 65 7.20 19.65 -12.20
C ASP A 65 7.23 18.25 -12.84
N ALA A 66 8.36 17.87 -13.44
CA ALA A 66 8.58 16.55 -14.03
C ALA A 66 8.67 15.45 -12.95
N GLU A 67 9.43 15.66 -11.87
CA GLU A 67 9.56 14.68 -10.80
C GLU A 67 8.24 14.56 -9.98
N ALA A 68 7.48 15.65 -9.85
CA ALA A 68 6.13 15.63 -9.26
C ALA A 68 5.14 14.85 -10.12
N GLU A 69 5.23 14.96 -11.44
CA GLU A 69 4.43 14.15 -12.36
C GLU A 69 4.86 12.68 -12.33
N GLU A 70 6.17 12.38 -12.31
CA GLU A 70 6.66 11.00 -12.12
C GLU A 70 6.19 10.42 -10.78
N LEU A 71 6.19 11.21 -9.72
CA LEU A 71 5.69 10.80 -8.41
C LEU A 71 4.17 10.63 -8.39
N ARG A 72 3.39 11.42 -9.13
CA ARG A 72 1.94 11.18 -9.34
C ARG A 72 1.68 9.93 -10.16
N ILE A 73 2.53 9.66 -11.16
CA ILE A 73 2.45 8.44 -11.98
C ILE A 73 2.80 7.21 -11.14
N MET A 74 3.80 7.30 -10.24
CA MET A 74 4.20 6.23 -9.32
C MET A 74 3.24 6.08 -8.12
N SER A 75 2.67 7.17 -7.64
CA SER A 75 1.62 7.21 -6.62
C SER A 75 0.28 7.05 -7.31
N THR A 76 0.04 5.92 -7.97
CA THR A 76 -1.21 5.66 -8.67
C THR A 76 -2.39 5.88 -7.70
N PRO A 77 -3.13 7.00 -7.80
CA PRO A 77 -4.30 7.19 -6.98
C PRO A 77 -5.32 6.15 -7.43
N GLN A 78 -6.03 5.57 -6.47
CA GLN A 78 -7.06 4.56 -6.72
C GLN A 78 -8.07 5.03 -7.79
N ASP A 79 -8.23 6.34 -7.97
CA ASP A 79 -9.07 7.01 -8.97
C ASP A 79 -8.60 6.83 -10.43
N ILE A 80 -7.33 6.50 -10.70
CA ILE A 80 -6.83 6.21 -12.07
C ILE A 80 -6.99 4.73 -12.41
N ILE A 81 -7.02 3.86 -11.39
CA ILE A 81 -7.11 2.41 -11.57
C ILE A 81 -8.57 1.97 -11.50
N ALA A 82 -9.40 2.56 -10.65
CA ALA A 82 -10.82 2.28 -10.50
C ALA A 82 -11.66 3.44 -11.06
N THR A 83 -12.72 3.11 -11.79
CA THR A 83 -13.66 4.14 -12.24
C THR A 83 -14.45 4.70 -11.05
N PRO A 84 -14.88 5.98 -11.07
CA PRO A 84 -15.69 6.56 -9.99
C PRO A 84 -16.95 5.76 -9.68
N GLY A 85 -17.52 5.06 -10.68
CA GLY A 85 -18.67 4.16 -10.51
C GLY A 85 -18.33 2.88 -9.73
N GLU A 86 -17.14 2.31 -9.93
CA GLU A 86 -16.65 1.14 -9.18
C GLU A 86 -16.41 1.49 -7.70
N LEU A 87 -15.93 2.72 -7.42
CA LEU A 87 -15.69 3.23 -6.07
C LEU A 87 -16.98 3.66 -5.35
N LYS A 88 -17.98 4.17 -6.08
CA LYS A 88 -19.26 4.61 -5.50
C LYS A 88 -20.00 3.48 -4.77
N GLY A 89 -19.81 2.23 -5.19
CA GLY A 89 -20.35 1.05 -4.51
C GLY A 89 -19.72 0.77 -3.14
N LEU A 90 -18.53 1.32 -2.87
CA LEU A 90 -17.78 1.17 -1.61
C LEU A 90 -17.73 2.46 -0.77
N ALA A 91 -18.16 3.58 -1.34
CA ALA A 91 -18.07 4.92 -0.73
C ALA A 91 -18.89 5.09 0.56
N ASN A 92 -19.79 4.16 0.88
CA ASN A 92 -20.62 4.25 2.08
C ASN A 92 -19.83 3.97 3.38
N HIS A 93 -18.64 3.36 3.29
CA HIS A 93 -17.81 3.07 4.46
C HIS A 93 -16.31 3.25 4.15
N ALA A 94 -15.65 4.19 4.82
CA ALA A 94 -14.20 4.41 4.71
C ALA A 94 -13.35 3.15 4.98
N SER A 95 -13.88 2.21 5.77
CA SER A 95 -13.27 0.90 6.04
C SER A 95 -13.20 -0.01 4.80
N GLN A 96 -14.10 0.15 3.83
CA GLN A 96 -14.14 -0.68 2.62
C GLN A 96 -13.06 -0.27 1.62
N THR A 97 -12.80 1.04 1.48
CA THR A 97 -11.69 1.55 0.66
C THR A 97 -10.34 1.11 1.22
N ALA A 98 -10.19 1.09 2.55
CA ALA A 98 -8.97 0.61 3.21
C ALA A 98 -8.65 -0.88 2.92
N ALA A 99 -9.64 -1.68 2.54
CA ALA A 99 -9.41 -3.06 2.12
C ALA A 99 -8.74 -3.13 0.74
N LEU A 100 -9.02 -2.19 -0.17
CA LEU A 100 -8.32 -2.10 -1.45
C LEU A 100 -6.86 -1.65 -1.26
N ASP A 101 -6.63 -0.73 -0.32
CA ASP A 101 -5.29 -0.36 0.15
C ASP A 101 -4.52 -1.54 0.76
N TYR A 102 -5.21 -2.63 1.09
CA TYR A 102 -4.60 -3.87 1.56
C TYR A 102 -4.30 -4.84 0.42
N ILE A 103 -5.32 -5.13 -0.39
CA ILE A 103 -5.23 -6.18 -1.42
C ILE A 103 -4.22 -5.78 -2.50
N ILE A 104 -4.29 -4.55 -3.00
CA ILE A 104 -3.46 -4.09 -4.13
C ILE A 104 -1.95 -4.18 -3.78
N PRO A 105 -1.49 -3.70 -2.61
CA PRO A 105 -0.07 -3.79 -2.26
C PRO A 105 0.37 -5.19 -1.80
N VAL A 106 -0.53 -6.02 -1.27
CA VAL A 106 -0.21 -7.44 -1.02
C VAL A 106 0.09 -8.16 -2.33
N GLU A 107 -0.64 -7.83 -3.40
CA GLU A 107 -0.47 -8.47 -4.71
C GLU A 107 0.64 -7.89 -5.60
N SER A 108 1.24 -6.76 -5.23
CA SER A 108 2.27 -6.10 -6.04
C SER A 108 3.60 -6.85 -6.06
N ASP A 109 4.44 -6.57 -7.06
CA ASP A 109 5.78 -7.16 -7.14
C ASP A 109 6.72 -6.54 -6.11
N VAL A 110 6.62 -5.22 -5.91
CA VAL A 110 7.33 -4.47 -4.89
C VAL A 110 6.33 -3.64 -4.10
N PHE A 111 6.46 -3.67 -2.77
CA PHE A 111 5.72 -2.76 -1.89
C PHE A 111 6.69 -1.75 -1.29
N VAL A 112 6.37 -0.47 -1.41
CA VAL A 112 7.14 0.62 -0.82
C VAL A 112 6.24 1.37 0.16
N SER A 113 6.67 1.54 1.40
CA SER A 113 5.90 2.28 2.40
C SER A 113 6.73 3.41 3.01
N SER A 114 6.21 4.63 3.03
CA SER A 114 6.90 5.78 3.64
C SER A 114 6.91 5.77 5.16
N TYR A 115 5.98 5.02 5.78
CA TYR A 115 5.85 4.90 7.22
C TYR A 115 5.39 3.50 7.61
N SER A 116 6.02 2.93 8.64
CA SER A 116 5.69 1.60 9.17
C SER A 116 4.47 1.65 10.12
N GLY A 117 3.34 2.17 9.63
CA GLY A 117 2.08 2.21 10.36
C GLY A 117 1.41 0.84 10.46
N ASN A 118 0.28 0.76 11.17
CA ASN A 118 -0.45 -0.51 11.33
C ASN A 118 -0.78 -1.17 9.98
N MET A 119 -1.23 -0.36 9.02
CA MET A 119 -1.56 -0.83 7.68
C MET A 119 -0.35 -1.37 6.93
N ALA A 120 0.74 -0.59 6.88
CA ALA A 120 1.99 -1.00 6.24
C ALA A 120 2.51 -2.30 6.87
N ARG A 121 2.53 -2.41 8.20
CA ARG A 121 2.95 -3.64 8.90
C ARG A 121 2.05 -4.84 8.59
N ALA A 122 0.74 -4.63 8.47
CA ALA A 122 -0.19 -5.69 8.12
C ALA A 122 0.05 -6.22 6.70
N VAL A 123 0.31 -5.34 5.73
CA VAL A 123 0.69 -5.67 4.35
C VAL A 123 2.05 -6.38 4.33
N GLU A 124 3.06 -5.82 4.98
CA GLU A 124 4.40 -6.42 5.05
C GLU A 124 4.37 -7.83 5.63
N GLY A 125 3.64 -8.04 6.72
CA GLY A 125 3.51 -9.35 7.35
C GLY A 125 2.84 -10.36 6.42
N HIS A 126 1.81 -9.95 5.66
CA HIS A 126 1.14 -10.82 4.70
C HIS A 126 2.05 -11.14 3.50
N ARG A 127 2.76 -10.15 2.98
CA ARG A 127 3.77 -10.34 1.91
C ARG A 127 4.89 -11.30 2.33
N ARG A 128 5.31 -11.27 3.60
CA ARG A 128 6.25 -12.24 4.17
C ARG A 128 5.64 -13.64 4.23
N PHE A 129 4.38 -13.74 4.64
CA PHE A 129 3.63 -15.00 4.68
C PHE A 129 3.48 -15.65 3.30
N LEU A 130 3.22 -14.87 2.23
CA LEU A 130 3.06 -15.35 0.84
C LEU A 130 4.39 -15.70 0.13
N GLY A 131 5.45 -16.00 0.87
CA GLY A 131 6.74 -16.38 0.30
C GLY A 131 7.74 -15.22 0.18
N HIS A 132 7.76 -14.30 1.16
CA HIS A 132 8.76 -13.23 1.25
C HIS A 132 8.81 -12.31 0.01
N ARG A 133 7.65 -11.79 -0.41
CA ARG A 133 7.61 -10.79 -1.49
C ARG A 133 8.39 -9.53 -1.10
N LYS A 134 8.98 -8.84 -2.08
CA LYS A 134 9.88 -7.70 -1.85
C LYS A 134 9.14 -6.52 -1.24
N THR A 135 9.67 -6.01 -0.13
CA THR A 135 9.20 -4.79 0.55
C THR A 135 10.40 -3.87 0.75
N ILE A 136 10.21 -2.57 0.48
CA ILE A 136 11.18 -1.52 0.72
C ILE A 136 10.55 -0.51 1.68
N THR A 137 11.19 -0.28 2.81
CA THR A 137 10.83 0.81 3.73
C THR A 137 12.00 1.79 3.68
N PRO A 138 11.89 2.88 2.91
CA PRO A 138 12.98 3.85 2.84
C PRO A 138 13.20 4.49 4.20
N ASP A 139 14.40 5.03 4.42
CA ASP A 139 14.67 5.83 5.60
C ASP A 139 13.64 6.97 5.73
N ARG A 140 13.29 7.37 6.96
CA ARG A 140 12.27 8.40 7.18
C ARG A 140 12.63 9.72 6.50
N TYR A 141 13.91 10.08 6.44
CA TYR A 141 14.40 11.27 5.75
C TYR A 141 14.26 11.14 4.22
N PHE A 142 14.48 9.95 3.67
CA PHE A 142 14.31 9.69 2.24
C PHE A 142 12.83 9.66 1.85
N SER A 143 12.00 9.02 2.66
CA SER A 143 10.55 8.92 2.47
C SER A 143 9.87 10.29 2.54
N SER A 144 10.30 11.15 3.46
CA SER A 144 9.82 12.54 3.51
C SER A 144 10.28 13.34 2.31
N CYS A 145 11.52 13.17 1.85
CA CYS A 145 12.04 13.91 0.71
C CYS A 145 11.35 13.51 -0.61
N LEU A 146 10.98 12.23 -0.75
CA LEU A 146 10.16 11.75 -1.87
C LEU A 146 8.77 12.41 -1.91
N ILE A 147 8.22 12.73 -0.74
CA ILE A 147 6.86 13.26 -0.57
C ILE A 147 6.82 14.80 -0.60
N LEU A 148 7.92 15.46 -0.20
CA LEU A 148 8.00 16.91 0.05
C LEU A 148 8.90 17.70 -0.87
N LYS A 149 9.72 17.03 -1.68
CA LYS A 149 10.13 17.71 -2.88
C LYS A 149 8.82 17.99 -3.65
#